data_AF-A0A9P4I721-F1
#
_entry.id   AF-A0A9P4I721-F1
#
_cell.length_a   1.000
_cell.length_b   1.000
_cell.length_c   1.000
_cell.angle_alpha   90.00
_cell.angle_beta   90.00
_cell.angle_gamma   90.00
#
_symmetry.space_group_name_H-M   'P 1'
#
loop_
_entity.id
_entity.type
_entity.pdbx_description
1 polymer ?
#
loop_
_entity_poly.entity_id
_entity_poly.type
_entity_poly.pdbx_seq_one_letter_code
_entity_poly.pdbx_strand_id
1 'polypeptide(L)'
;MASSHFSKVLKDVFRRASSPSRTTKARRIHLILDFDGTLTYSDTLAVLGNIQPTLTRPKPSLTWNEIAVAYIQDYSTHEASYTPRKEDRRTLFQEREWLASLAPIESCSAQRVEEAGTFTGVTSSDIESTARKAVDDGSIKLRNGWQSLLTTGHDMDVSIMSVNWSRTFIKAVLLAAGARVVDQSRFRLGESLHKLQIHANEIGGLEREGGSDGSLEGEIRTSGDKVRVMKEIGLGAEEKPTVVYVGDSNTDLECLVEADVGICMRDVDMGSGQKSLAETLERLDIDVVPLDEITNQQEEGEGRKQLYWASDFEGIGRLLGIAE
;
A
#
# COMPACT_ATOMS: atom_id res chain seq x y z
N MET A 1 0.47 5.99 30.11
CA MET A 1 1.54 4.96 30.00
C MET A 1 1.92 4.62 28.54
N ALA A 2 1.23 5.09 27.50
CA ALA A 2 1.60 4.84 26.09
C ALA A 2 2.74 5.74 25.54
N SER A 3 3.01 6.89 26.18
CA SER A 3 3.98 7.90 25.69
C SER A 3 5.45 7.43 25.69
N SER A 4 5.89 6.66 26.69
CA SER A 4 7.30 6.24 26.79
C SER A 4 7.69 5.12 25.82
N HIS A 5 6.72 4.36 25.29
CA HIS A 5 6.99 3.30 24.33
C HIS A 5 7.27 3.85 22.93
N PHE A 6 6.53 4.88 22.51
CA PHE A 6 6.66 5.52 21.19
C PHE A 6 8.00 6.24 21.01
N SER A 7 8.41 7.03 22.01
CA SER A 7 9.75 7.67 22.10
C SER A 7 10.88 6.65 22.03
N LYS A 8 10.69 5.47 22.63
CA LYS A 8 11.67 4.37 22.56
C LYS A 8 11.68 3.68 21.19
N VAL A 9 10.53 3.40 20.58
CA VAL A 9 10.43 2.77 19.25
C VAL A 9 11.09 3.65 18.19
N LEU A 10 10.78 4.94 18.16
CA LEU A 10 11.44 5.89 17.28
C LEU A 10 12.92 5.98 17.60
N LYS A 11 13.33 6.13 18.87
CA LYS A 11 14.75 6.14 19.24
C LYS A 11 15.47 4.83 18.90
N ASP A 12 14.80 3.69 18.92
CA ASP A 12 15.40 2.39 18.55
C ASP A 12 15.51 2.26 17.02
N VAL A 13 14.54 2.78 16.26
CA VAL A 13 14.63 2.95 14.80
C VAL A 13 15.74 3.95 14.43
N PHE A 14 15.81 5.12 15.08
CA PHE A 14 16.82 6.16 14.87
C PHE A 14 18.22 5.76 15.38
N ARG A 15 18.32 5.03 16.50
CA ARG A 15 19.63 4.55 17.02
C ARG A 15 20.27 3.55 16.07
N ARG A 16 19.49 2.73 15.35
CA ARG A 16 20.02 1.86 14.29
C ARG A 16 20.75 2.67 13.21
N ALA A 17 20.28 3.88 12.90
CA ALA A 17 20.96 4.79 11.97
C ALA A 17 22.23 5.45 12.54
N SER A 18 22.48 5.38 13.87
CA SER A 18 23.45 6.26 14.55
C SER A 18 24.61 5.55 15.30
N SER A 19 24.53 4.27 15.68
CA SER A 19 25.64 3.57 16.40
C SER A 19 25.44 2.04 16.53
N PRO A 20 26.50 1.21 16.39
CA PRO A 20 26.43 -0.25 16.55
C PRO A 20 26.54 -0.76 18.00
N SER A 21 26.47 0.11 19.02
CA SER A 21 26.81 -0.27 20.40
C SER A 21 25.66 -0.08 21.40
N ARG A 22 24.85 -1.13 21.62
CA ARG A 22 24.33 -1.54 22.94
C ARG A 22 23.60 -2.89 22.91
N THR A 23 23.82 -3.66 23.97
CA THR A 23 23.58 -5.10 24.19
C THR A 23 22.13 -5.52 24.46
N THR A 24 21.13 -4.83 23.92
CA THR A 24 19.73 -5.30 23.93
C THR A 24 19.35 -5.76 22.53
N LYS A 25 18.98 -7.04 22.35
CA LYS A 25 18.54 -7.59 21.06
C LYS A 25 17.40 -6.71 20.54
N ALA A 26 17.67 -5.88 19.52
CA ALA A 26 16.71 -4.91 19.02
C ALA A 26 15.59 -5.64 18.28
N ARG A 27 14.33 -5.23 18.50
CA ARG A 27 13.17 -5.79 17.79
C ARG A 27 13.37 -5.68 16.29
N ARG A 28 13.05 -6.76 15.57
CA ARG A 28 13.05 -6.78 14.10
C ARG A 28 12.06 -5.74 13.57
N ILE A 29 12.36 -5.09 12.46
CA ILE A 29 11.41 -4.17 11.81
C ILE A 29 10.63 -4.95 10.75
N HIS A 30 9.33 -4.73 10.64
CA HIS A 30 8.53 -5.18 9.50
C HIS A 30 7.97 -3.95 8.81
N LEU A 31 8.48 -3.66 7.62
CA LEU A 31 8.04 -2.57 6.76
C LEU A 31 6.91 -3.06 5.84
N ILE A 32 5.76 -2.41 5.94
CA ILE A 32 4.58 -2.70 5.12
C ILE A 32 4.35 -1.50 4.21
N LEU A 33 4.28 -1.77 2.91
CA LEU A 33 4.09 -0.75 1.89
C LEU A 33 2.75 -1.00 1.21
N ASP A 34 1.91 0.03 1.12
CA ASP A 34 0.89 0.05 0.08
C ASP A 34 1.54 0.16 -1.33
N PHE A 35 0.77 -0.11 -2.38
CA PHE A 35 1.26 -0.17 -3.76
C PHE A 35 0.88 1.03 -4.61
N ASP A 36 -0.41 1.27 -4.82
CA ASP A 36 -0.95 2.27 -5.74
C ASP A 36 -0.85 3.66 -5.10
N GLY A 37 -0.16 4.61 -5.73
CA GLY A 37 0.07 5.94 -5.12
C GLY A 37 1.10 5.95 -3.97
N THR A 38 1.42 4.78 -3.40
CA THR A 38 2.48 4.61 -2.39
C THR A 38 3.79 4.11 -2.97
N LEU A 39 3.87 2.87 -3.49
CA LEU A 39 5.10 2.34 -4.11
C LEU A 39 5.28 2.87 -5.54
N THR A 40 4.15 3.07 -6.22
CA THR A 40 4.03 3.73 -7.52
C THR A 40 3.65 5.20 -7.34
N TYR A 41 3.89 6.03 -8.35
CA TYR A 41 3.44 7.43 -8.34
C TYR A 41 1.93 7.60 -8.58
N SER A 42 1.27 6.59 -9.13
CA SER A 42 -0.12 6.69 -9.59
C SER A 42 -0.84 5.37 -9.47
N ASP A 43 -2.17 5.42 -9.40
CA ASP A 43 -3.04 4.25 -9.47
C ASP A 43 -2.77 3.40 -10.73
N THR A 44 -2.75 2.08 -10.55
CA THR A 44 -2.46 1.11 -11.62
C THR A 44 -3.67 0.27 -12.03
N LEU A 45 -4.83 0.41 -11.38
CA LEU A 45 -6.03 -0.37 -11.71
C LEU A 45 -6.52 -0.10 -13.13
N ALA A 46 -6.37 1.12 -13.64
CA ALA A 46 -6.70 1.42 -15.04
C ALA A 46 -5.82 0.62 -16.03
N VAL A 47 -4.55 0.37 -15.71
CA VAL A 47 -3.68 -0.47 -16.55
C VAL A 47 -4.13 -1.93 -16.47
N LEU A 48 -4.39 -2.42 -15.26
CA LEU A 48 -4.88 -3.79 -15.03
C LEU A 48 -6.21 -4.04 -15.74
N GLY A 49 -7.17 -3.13 -15.61
CA GLY A 49 -8.51 -3.21 -16.20
C GLY A 49 -8.54 -3.18 -17.73
N ASN A 50 -7.46 -2.73 -18.36
CA ASN A 50 -7.31 -2.64 -19.81
C ASN A 50 -6.39 -3.72 -20.40
N ILE A 51 -6.07 -4.78 -19.64
CA ILE A 51 -5.34 -5.95 -20.16
C ILE A 51 -6.01 -6.47 -21.43
N GLN A 52 -5.19 -6.73 -22.44
CA GLN A 52 -5.60 -7.34 -23.69
C GLN A 52 -5.19 -8.82 -23.67
N PRO A 53 -6.12 -9.75 -23.37
CA PRO A 53 -5.79 -11.16 -23.36
C PRO A 53 -5.42 -11.65 -24.76
N THR A 54 -4.42 -12.53 -24.80
CA THR A 54 -3.96 -13.18 -26.03
C THR A 54 -4.92 -14.26 -26.52
N LEU A 55 -5.69 -14.86 -25.60
CA LEU A 55 -6.72 -15.85 -25.93
C LEU A 55 -7.96 -15.17 -26.52
N THR A 56 -8.48 -15.75 -27.61
CA THR A 56 -9.77 -15.33 -28.18
C THR A 56 -10.88 -15.58 -27.17
N ARG A 57 -11.58 -14.52 -26.78
CA ARG A 57 -12.66 -14.56 -25.81
C ARG A 57 -13.84 -13.69 -26.22
N PRO A 58 -15.03 -13.91 -25.65
CA PRO A 58 -16.10 -12.92 -25.70
C PRO A 58 -15.60 -11.59 -25.15
N LYS A 59 -16.02 -10.49 -25.77
CA LYS A 59 -15.76 -9.16 -25.22
C LYS A 59 -16.50 -9.00 -23.89
N PRO A 60 -15.92 -8.27 -22.92
CA PRO A 60 -16.64 -7.93 -21.71
C PRO A 60 -17.98 -7.25 -22.02
N SER A 61 -19.00 -7.55 -21.24
CA SER A 61 -20.34 -6.96 -21.43
C SER A 61 -20.40 -5.48 -21.04
N LEU A 62 -19.48 -5.03 -20.18
CA LEU A 62 -19.24 -3.65 -19.82
C LEU A 62 -17.77 -3.29 -20.08
N THR A 63 -17.54 -2.06 -20.51
CA THR A 63 -16.20 -1.47 -20.59
C THR A 63 -15.68 -1.09 -19.20
N TRP A 64 -14.36 -0.98 -19.06
CA TRP A 64 -13.73 -0.47 -17.84
C TRP A 64 -14.29 0.88 -17.40
N ASN A 65 -14.52 1.78 -18.37
CA ASN A 65 -15.06 3.11 -18.09
C ASN A 65 -16.50 3.05 -17.56
N GLU A 66 -17.35 2.16 -18.09
CA GLU A 66 -18.71 1.98 -17.58
C GLU A 66 -18.71 1.45 -16.14
N ILE A 67 -17.82 0.51 -15.82
CA ILE A 67 -17.64 0.01 -14.44
C ILE A 67 -17.18 1.14 -13.51
N ALA A 68 -16.18 1.93 -13.92
CA ALA A 68 -15.66 3.04 -13.14
C ALA A 68 -16.72 4.13 -12.90
N VAL A 69 -17.52 4.47 -13.92
CA VAL A 69 -18.64 5.42 -13.79
C VAL A 69 -19.70 4.90 -12.82
N ALA A 70 -20.04 3.61 -12.90
CA ALA A 70 -20.99 3.00 -11.97
C ALA A 70 -20.48 3.02 -10.53
N TYR A 71 -19.19 2.72 -10.30
CA TYR A 71 -18.56 2.83 -8.99
C TYR A 71 -18.63 4.26 -8.42
N ILE A 72 -18.27 5.27 -9.23
CA ILE A 72 -18.35 6.67 -8.80
C ILE A 72 -19.78 7.04 -8.42
N GLN A 73 -20.77 6.59 -9.19
CA GLN A 73 -22.18 6.85 -8.88
C GLN A 73 -22.60 6.21 -7.55
N ASP A 74 -22.23 4.96 -7.29
CA ASP A 74 -22.53 4.31 -6.02
C ASP A 74 -21.88 5.04 -4.85
N TYR A 75 -20.58 5.35 -4.98
CA TYR A 75 -19.81 6.06 -3.97
C TYR A 75 -20.45 7.41 -3.66
N SER A 76 -20.78 8.22 -4.67
CA SER A 76 -21.43 9.52 -4.48
C SER A 76 -22.82 9.40 -3.86
N THR A 77 -23.59 8.36 -4.22
CA THR A 77 -24.91 8.11 -3.64
C THR A 77 -24.82 7.73 -2.17
N HIS A 78 -23.85 6.87 -1.84
CA HIS A 78 -23.57 6.46 -0.46
C HIS A 78 -23.08 7.65 0.37
N GLU A 79 -22.12 8.43 -0.14
CA GLU A 79 -21.61 9.64 0.52
C GLU A 79 -22.70 10.67 0.80
N ALA A 80 -23.61 10.90 -0.16
CA ALA A 80 -24.70 11.87 -0.01
C ALA A 80 -25.75 11.45 1.03
N SER A 81 -25.91 10.13 1.27
CA SER A 81 -26.92 9.58 2.18
C SER A 81 -26.36 9.20 3.56
N TYR A 82 -25.04 9.05 3.69
CA TYR A 82 -24.41 8.66 4.94
C TYR A 82 -24.49 9.77 6.00
N THR A 83 -24.75 9.37 7.25
CA THR A 83 -24.78 10.26 8.42
C THR A 83 -23.92 9.66 9.52
N PRO A 84 -23.02 10.42 10.14
CA PRO A 84 -22.76 11.86 9.97
C PRO A 84 -22.04 12.22 8.65
N ARG A 85 -22.29 13.44 8.16
CA ARG A 85 -21.64 13.98 6.94
C ARG A 85 -20.13 14.11 7.14
N LYS A 86 -19.38 14.28 6.03
CA LYS A 86 -17.91 14.36 6.05
C LYS A 86 -17.41 15.41 7.04
N GLU A 87 -18.04 16.57 7.09
CA GLU A 87 -17.64 17.71 7.91
C GLU A 87 -17.94 17.50 9.40
N ASP A 88 -18.84 16.56 9.72
CA ASP A 88 -19.29 16.25 11.08
C ASP A 88 -18.57 15.02 11.67
N ARG A 89 -17.87 14.24 10.84
CA ARG A 89 -16.97 13.17 11.28
C ARG A 89 -15.69 13.79 11.84
N ARG A 90 -15.62 13.95 13.16
CA ARG A 90 -14.50 14.60 13.87
C ARG A 90 -13.69 13.66 14.74
N THR A 91 -14.06 12.39 14.76
CA THR A 91 -13.37 11.37 15.54
C THR A 91 -12.93 10.22 14.64
N LEU A 92 -11.79 9.60 14.98
CA LEU A 92 -11.32 8.41 14.29
C LEU A 92 -12.39 7.30 14.28
N PHE A 93 -13.15 7.16 15.36
CA PHE A 93 -14.25 6.20 15.43
C PHE A 93 -15.30 6.45 14.34
N GLN A 94 -15.78 7.69 14.20
CA GLN A 94 -16.76 8.02 13.15
C GLN A 94 -16.18 7.84 11.74
N GLU A 95 -14.90 8.16 11.53
CA GLU A 95 -14.28 7.95 10.22
C GLU A 95 -14.12 6.46 9.90
N ARG A 96 -13.80 5.63 10.90
CA ARG A 96 -13.76 4.17 10.76
C ARG A 96 -15.11 3.60 10.36
N GLU A 97 -16.19 4.04 11.00
CA GLU A 97 -17.55 3.62 10.63
C GLU A 97 -17.89 4.03 9.19
N TRP A 98 -17.43 5.20 8.73
CA TRP A 98 -17.58 5.61 7.33
C TRP A 98 -16.79 4.70 6.39
N LEU A 99 -15.51 4.45 6.66
CA LEU A 99 -14.68 3.59 5.82
C LEU A 99 -15.20 2.15 5.77
N ALA A 100 -15.66 1.61 6.90
CA ALA A 100 -16.28 0.29 6.95
C ALA A 100 -17.58 0.23 6.13
N SER A 101 -18.36 1.31 6.11
CA SER A 101 -19.60 1.38 5.34
C SER A 101 -19.40 1.35 3.82
N LEU A 102 -18.17 1.54 3.32
CA LEU A 102 -17.83 1.42 1.90
C LEU A 102 -17.72 -0.04 1.43
N ALA A 103 -17.63 -1.02 2.33
CA ALA A 103 -17.44 -2.43 1.96
C ALA A 103 -18.46 -2.97 0.93
N PRO A 104 -19.78 -2.66 1.03
CA PRO A 104 -20.74 -3.07 0.00
C PRO A 104 -20.50 -2.39 -1.36
N ILE A 105 -20.00 -1.16 -1.37
CA ILE A 105 -19.71 -0.40 -2.59
C ILE A 105 -18.52 -1.02 -3.33
N GLU A 106 -17.44 -1.30 -2.60
CA GLU A 106 -16.27 -1.98 -3.13
C GLU A 106 -16.61 -3.39 -3.64
N SER A 107 -17.45 -4.11 -2.91
CA SER A 107 -17.93 -5.45 -3.31
C SER A 107 -18.78 -5.38 -4.58
N CYS A 108 -19.66 -4.39 -4.71
CA CYS A 108 -20.48 -4.21 -5.91
C CYS A 108 -19.62 -3.89 -7.14
N SER A 109 -18.58 -3.07 -6.99
CA SER A 109 -17.64 -2.80 -8.08
C SER A 109 -16.90 -4.07 -8.53
N ALA A 110 -16.38 -4.86 -7.57
CA ALA A 110 -15.74 -6.14 -7.88
C ALA A 110 -16.72 -7.11 -8.59
N GLN A 111 -17.95 -7.21 -8.10
CA GLN A 111 -18.98 -8.06 -8.73
C GLN A 111 -19.27 -7.64 -10.17
N ARG A 112 -19.34 -6.34 -10.48
CA ARG A 112 -19.52 -5.88 -11.87
C ARG A 112 -18.39 -6.32 -12.78
N VAL A 113 -17.16 -6.34 -12.28
CA VAL A 113 -15.97 -6.74 -13.05
C VAL A 113 -16.06 -8.23 -13.40
N GLU A 114 -16.47 -9.05 -12.44
CA GLU A 114 -16.70 -10.49 -12.61
C GLU A 114 -17.86 -10.76 -13.58
N GLU A 115 -19.02 -10.14 -13.35
CA GLU A 115 -20.22 -10.28 -14.19
C GLU A 115 -19.99 -9.77 -15.62
N ALA A 116 -19.16 -8.74 -15.77
CA ALA A 116 -18.76 -8.25 -17.08
C ALA A 116 -17.82 -9.21 -17.82
N GLY A 117 -17.23 -10.19 -17.14
CA GLY A 117 -16.20 -11.07 -17.70
C GLY A 117 -14.91 -10.30 -18.03
N THR A 118 -14.60 -9.24 -17.27
CA THR A 118 -13.49 -8.33 -17.57
C THR A 118 -12.16 -9.07 -17.70
N PHE A 119 -11.93 -10.04 -16.81
CA PHE A 119 -10.69 -10.84 -16.77
C PHE A 119 -10.83 -12.26 -17.33
N THR A 120 -12.01 -12.69 -17.78
CA THR A 120 -12.18 -14.04 -18.36
C THR A 120 -11.19 -14.25 -19.51
N GLY A 121 -10.46 -15.37 -19.53
CA GLY A 121 -9.45 -15.68 -20.55
C GLY A 121 -8.10 -14.95 -20.40
N VAL A 122 -7.94 -14.09 -19.38
CA VAL A 122 -6.64 -13.47 -19.06
C VAL A 122 -5.71 -14.51 -18.45
N THR A 123 -4.47 -14.56 -18.95
CA THR A 123 -3.42 -15.45 -18.46
C THR A 123 -2.37 -14.69 -17.65
N SER A 124 -1.55 -15.41 -16.88
CA SER A 124 -0.37 -14.81 -16.21
C SER A 124 0.58 -14.14 -17.20
N SER A 125 0.74 -14.71 -18.41
CA SER A 125 1.58 -14.10 -19.45
C SER A 125 1.01 -12.76 -19.96
N ASP A 126 -0.32 -12.61 -20.01
CA ASP A 126 -0.94 -11.35 -20.42
C ASP A 126 -0.71 -10.27 -19.35
N ILE A 127 -0.81 -10.64 -18.07
CA ILE A 127 -0.49 -9.77 -16.93
C ILE A 127 0.98 -9.33 -16.99
N GLU A 128 1.91 -10.28 -17.16
CA GLU A 128 3.35 -9.99 -17.22
C GLU A 128 3.71 -9.08 -18.40
N SER A 129 3.14 -9.36 -19.57
CA SER A 129 3.34 -8.55 -20.78
C SER A 129 2.81 -7.13 -20.60
N THR A 130 1.61 -6.99 -20.00
CA THR A 130 0.99 -5.69 -19.74
C THR A 130 1.79 -4.88 -18.72
N ALA A 131 2.18 -5.50 -17.61
CA ALA A 131 3.00 -4.86 -16.58
C ALA A 131 4.36 -4.40 -17.15
N ARG A 132 5.02 -5.24 -17.94
CA ARG A 132 6.29 -4.90 -18.61
C ARG A 132 6.12 -3.71 -19.55
N LYS A 133 5.12 -3.75 -20.42
CA LYS A 133 4.82 -2.65 -21.34
C LYS A 133 4.57 -1.35 -20.59
N ALA A 134 3.78 -1.41 -19.52
CA ALA A 134 3.43 -0.23 -18.72
C ALA A 134 4.63 0.40 -18.00
N VAL A 135 5.58 -0.43 -17.56
CA VAL A 135 6.85 0.06 -17.02
C VAL A 135 7.74 0.62 -18.13
N ASP A 136 7.78 -0.02 -19.31
CA ASP A 136 8.62 0.39 -20.42
C ASP A 136 8.18 1.69 -21.09
N ASP A 137 6.87 1.92 -21.22
CA ASP A 137 6.30 3.17 -21.74
C ASP A 137 6.16 4.26 -20.68
N GLY A 138 6.41 3.93 -19.41
CA GLY A 138 6.40 4.85 -18.28
C GLY A 138 5.00 5.22 -17.79
N SER A 139 3.96 4.49 -18.19
CA SER A 139 2.62 4.61 -17.59
C SER A 139 2.61 4.15 -16.12
N ILE A 140 3.51 3.24 -15.74
CA ILE A 140 3.77 2.89 -14.34
C ILE A 140 5.21 3.24 -13.99
N LYS A 141 5.37 4.06 -12.95
CA LYS A 141 6.66 4.47 -12.40
C LYS A 141 6.69 4.18 -10.90
N LEU A 142 7.74 3.48 -10.47
CA LEU A 142 8.05 3.31 -9.05
C LEU A 142 8.75 4.55 -8.50
N ARG A 143 8.49 4.88 -7.24
CA ARG A 143 9.09 6.05 -6.57
C ARG A 143 10.57 5.88 -6.31
N ASN A 144 11.30 6.98 -6.30
CA ASN A 144 12.73 6.98 -5.99
C ASN A 144 13.02 6.31 -4.64
N GLY A 145 14.13 5.57 -4.56
CA GLY A 145 14.55 4.84 -3.35
C GLY A 145 13.92 3.45 -3.15
N TRP A 146 12.98 3.02 -4.00
CA TRP A 146 12.29 1.73 -3.83
C TRP A 146 13.24 0.53 -3.84
N GLN A 147 14.28 0.53 -4.70
CA GLN A 147 15.23 -0.58 -4.79
C GLN A 147 16.00 -0.76 -3.48
N SER A 148 16.46 0.35 -2.90
CA SER A 148 17.25 0.35 -1.66
C SER A 148 16.44 -0.22 -0.50
N LEU A 149 15.15 0.14 -0.41
CA LEU A 149 14.26 -0.43 0.61
C LEU A 149 14.02 -1.93 0.43
N LEU A 150 13.82 -2.40 -0.81
CA LEU A 150 13.55 -3.82 -1.04
C LEU A 150 14.81 -4.70 -0.95
N THR A 151 16.00 -4.11 -1.04
CA THR A 151 17.29 -4.84 -0.94
C THR A 151 17.89 -4.88 0.46
N THR A 152 17.18 -4.38 1.47
CA THR A 152 17.68 -4.37 2.85
C THR A 152 17.97 -5.75 3.41
N GLY A 153 18.99 -5.81 4.29
CA GLY A 153 19.49 -7.02 4.93
C GLY A 153 18.56 -7.64 5.98
N HIS A 154 19.10 -8.65 6.68
CA HIS A 154 18.36 -9.62 7.51
C HIS A 154 17.49 -9.07 8.66
N ASP A 155 17.73 -7.83 9.11
CA ASP A 155 17.07 -7.25 10.29
C ASP A 155 15.75 -6.52 10.00
N MET A 156 15.30 -6.53 8.74
CA MET A 156 14.01 -6.00 8.32
C MET A 156 13.29 -6.98 7.39
N ASP A 157 12.02 -7.21 7.66
CA ASP A 157 11.10 -7.81 6.70
C ASP A 157 10.40 -6.70 5.92
N VAL A 158 10.16 -6.95 4.62
CA VAL A 158 9.36 -6.05 3.79
C VAL A 158 8.21 -6.84 3.18
N SER A 159 7.02 -6.27 3.21
CA SER A 159 5.84 -6.80 2.54
C SER A 159 5.03 -5.70 1.87
N ILE A 160 4.30 -6.04 0.83
CA ILE A 160 3.32 -5.16 0.19
C ILE A 160 1.92 -5.53 0.67
N MET A 161 1.07 -4.54 0.91
CA MET A 161 -0.34 -4.70 1.26
C MET A 161 -1.21 -3.77 0.45
N SER A 162 -2.04 -4.31 -0.44
CA SER A 162 -2.76 -3.50 -1.42
C SER A 162 -4.19 -3.99 -1.63
N VAL A 163 -5.08 -3.04 -1.96
CA VAL A 163 -6.45 -3.33 -2.42
C VAL A 163 -6.50 -3.73 -3.90
N ASN A 164 -5.37 -3.66 -4.61
CA ASN A 164 -5.27 -4.01 -6.02
C ASN A 164 -5.81 -5.43 -6.28
N TRP A 165 -6.39 -5.63 -7.47
CA TRP A 165 -7.06 -6.88 -7.83
C TRP A 165 -6.14 -8.01 -8.27
N SER A 166 -4.83 -7.76 -8.43
CA SER A 166 -3.89 -8.84 -8.75
C SER A 166 -2.52 -8.67 -8.09
N ARG A 167 -2.24 -9.53 -7.12
CA ARG A 167 -0.87 -9.74 -6.59
C ARG A 167 0.12 -10.14 -7.69
N THR A 168 -0.33 -10.89 -8.70
CA THR A 168 0.51 -11.29 -9.85
C THR A 168 0.90 -10.06 -10.67
N PHE A 169 -0.02 -9.12 -10.88
CA PHE A 169 0.29 -7.86 -11.54
C PHE A 169 1.28 -6.99 -10.75
N ILE A 170 1.07 -6.83 -9.43
CA ILE A 170 2.04 -6.11 -8.56
C ILE A 170 3.43 -6.73 -8.70
N LYS A 171 3.53 -8.07 -8.58
CA LYS A 171 4.80 -8.80 -8.71
C LYS A 171 5.44 -8.57 -10.08
N ALA A 172 4.65 -8.63 -11.15
CA ALA A 172 5.13 -8.44 -12.51
C ALA A 172 5.67 -7.02 -12.75
N VAL A 173 5.00 -5.98 -12.21
CA VAL A 173 5.48 -4.58 -12.27
C VAL A 173 6.85 -4.47 -11.60
N LEU A 174 7.01 -5.02 -10.39
CA LEU A 174 8.26 -4.96 -9.65
C LEU A 174 9.40 -5.71 -10.34
N LEU A 175 9.11 -6.89 -10.91
CA LEU A 175 10.10 -7.66 -11.68
C LEU A 175 10.49 -6.93 -12.97
N ALA A 176 9.54 -6.31 -13.68
CA ALA A 176 9.81 -5.53 -14.87
C ALA A 176 10.68 -4.30 -14.55
N ALA A 177 10.35 -3.56 -13.50
CA ALA A 177 11.16 -2.42 -13.06
C ALA A 177 12.55 -2.85 -12.55
N GLY A 178 12.62 -3.94 -11.79
CA GLY A 178 13.88 -4.51 -11.28
C GLY A 178 14.81 -4.97 -12.40
N ALA A 179 14.27 -5.50 -13.50
CA ALA A 179 15.05 -5.89 -14.67
C ALA A 179 15.75 -4.70 -15.37
N ARG A 180 15.27 -3.47 -15.14
CA ARG A 180 15.85 -2.21 -15.65
C ARG A 180 16.95 -1.65 -14.75
N VAL A 181 17.13 -2.19 -13.54
CA VAL A 181 18.24 -1.82 -12.67
C VAL A 181 19.54 -2.39 -13.24
N VAL A 182 20.53 -1.52 -13.44
CA VAL A 182 21.81 -1.85 -14.09
C VAL A 182 22.99 -1.86 -13.14
N ASP A 183 22.81 -1.42 -11.90
CA ASP A 183 23.87 -1.40 -10.90
C ASP A 183 24.05 -2.74 -10.18
N GLN A 184 25.01 -2.80 -9.27
CA GLN A 184 25.41 -4.02 -8.53
C GLN A 184 24.30 -4.56 -7.61
N SER A 185 23.28 -3.77 -7.26
CA SER A 185 22.16 -4.19 -6.43
C SER A 185 21.20 -5.14 -7.16
N ARG A 186 21.23 -5.18 -8.51
CA ARG A 186 20.28 -5.94 -9.35
C ARG A 186 20.11 -7.40 -8.90
N PHE A 187 21.21 -8.10 -8.59
CA PHE A 187 21.14 -9.50 -8.18
C PHE A 187 20.40 -9.66 -6.84
N ARG A 188 20.77 -8.85 -5.84
CA ARG A 188 20.12 -8.87 -4.52
C ARG A 188 18.66 -8.45 -4.62
N LEU A 189 18.36 -7.46 -5.46
CA LEU A 189 17.00 -7.01 -5.73
C LEU A 189 16.17 -8.15 -6.32
N GLY A 190 16.71 -8.89 -7.29
CA GLY A 190 16.05 -10.09 -7.82
C GLY A 190 15.71 -11.09 -6.71
N GLU A 191 16.66 -11.45 -5.86
CA GLU A 191 16.41 -12.37 -4.73
C GLU A 191 15.35 -11.85 -3.76
N SER A 192 15.43 -10.57 -3.38
CA SER A 192 14.46 -9.92 -2.51
C SER A 192 13.07 -9.90 -3.13
N LEU A 193 12.97 -9.52 -4.40
CA LEU A 193 11.70 -9.51 -5.12
C LEU A 193 11.06 -10.89 -5.15
N HIS A 194 11.83 -11.95 -5.37
CA HIS A 194 11.30 -13.32 -5.35
C HIS A 194 10.70 -13.70 -3.98
N LYS A 195 11.34 -13.31 -2.87
CA LYS A 195 10.90 -13.61 -1.49
C LYS A 195 9.83 -12.66 -0.94
N LEU A 196 9.62 -11.51 -1.60
CA LEU A 196 8.70 -10.47 -1.18
C LEU A 196 7.29 -11.01 -1.00
N GLN A 197 6.75 -10.81 0.21
CA GLN A 197 5.36 -11.13 0.53
C GLN A 197 4.45 -10.02 0.00
N ILE A 198 3.41 -10.39 -0.75
CA ILE A 198 2.43 -9.45 -1.32
C ILE A 198 1.05 -9.91 -0.86
N HIS A 199 0.43 -9.12 -0.01
CA HIS A 199 -0.94 -9.29 0.46
C HIS A 199 -1.85 -8.40 -0.39
N ALA A 200 -2.48 -9.00 -1.40
CA ALA A 200 -3.45 -8.34 -2.27
C ALA A 200 -4.48 -9.36 -2.74
N ASN A 201 -5.49 -8.89 -3.46
CA ASN A 201 -6.44 -9.76 -4.14
C ASN A 201 -5.77 -10.45 -5.35
N GLU A 202 -6.49 -11.37 -5.99
CA GLU A 202 -6.00 -12.06 -7.18
C GLU A 202 -7.10 -12.32 -8.20
N ILE A 203 -6.73 -12.35 -9.48
CA ILE A 203 -7.59 -12.84 -10.55
C ILE A 203 -7.54 -14.38 -10.56
N GLY A 204 -8.70 -15.02 -10.40
CA GLY A 204 -8.80 -16.48 -10.31
C GLY A 204 -8.46 -17.18 -11.62
N GLY A 205 -7.69 -18.27 -11.56
CA GLY A 205 -7.46 -19.16 -12.69
C GLY A 205 -6.46 -18.70 -13.76
N LEU A 206 -5.59 -17.72 -13.49
CA LEU A 206 -4.60 -17.20 -14.46
C LEU A 206 -3.67 -18.26 -15.07
N GLU A 207 -3.39 -19.35 -14.34
CA GLU A 207 -2.51 -20.45 -14.76
C GLU A 207 -3.25 -21.59 -15.50
N ARG A 208 -4.56 -21.48 -15.71
CA ARG A 208 -5.34 -22.49 -16.43
C ARG A 208 -5.07 -22.37 -17.93
N GLU A 209 -5.19 -23.48 -18.66
CA GLU A 209 -4.97 -23.52 -20.13
C GLU A 209 -5.87 -22.53 -20.88
N GLY A 210 -7.10 -22.32 -20.42
CA GLY A 210 -8.04 -21.34 -20.98
C GLY A 210 -7.96 -19.94 -20.36
N GLY A 211 -6.98 -19.69 -19.49
CA GLY A 211 -6.88 -18.47 -18.69
C GLY A 211 -7.93 -18.39 -17.57
N SER A 212 -8.02 -17.21 -16.97
CA SER A 212 -8.92 -16.89 -15.86
C SER A 212 -10.38 -17.17 -16.19
N ASP A 213 -11.16 -17.58 -15.18
CA ASP A 213 -12.62 -17.65 -15.29
C ASP A 213 -13.30 -16.27 -15.10
N GLY A 214 -12.53 -15.23 -14.77
CA GLY A 214 -12.99 -13.87 -14.52
C GLY A 214 -13.28 -13.56 -13.06
N SER A 215 -13.15 -14.54 -12.14
CA SER A 215 -13.37 -14.34 -10.71
C SER A 215 -12.26 -13.50 -10.05
N LEU A 216 -12.62 -12.78 -8.99
CA LEU A 216 -11.71 -12.02 -8.13
C LEU A 216 -11.63 -12.68 -6.75
N GLU A 217 -10.48 -13.28 -6.46
CA GLU A 217 -10.15 -13.92 -5.19
C GLU A 217 -9.54 -12.91 -4.21
N GLY A 218 -9.69 -13.17 -2.91
CA GLY A 218 -9.13 -12.32 -1.85
C GLY A 218 -10.14 -11.39 -1.22
N GLU A 219 -9.74 -10.74 -0.12
CA GLU A 219 -10.62 -10.04 0.81
C GLU A 219 -10.08 -8.67 1.24
N ILE A 220 -9.14 -8.07 0.50
CA ILE A 220 -8.54 -6.78 0.86
C ILE A 220 -9.16 -5.68 0.01
N ARG A 221 -10.21 -5.02 0.49
CA ARG A 221 -10.90 -3.95 -0.27
C ARG A 221 -11.01 -2.65 0.50
N THR A 222 -10.98 -2.72 1.82
CA THR A 222 -11.19 -1.57 2.71
C THR A 222 -10.00 -1.36 3.64
N SER A 223 -10.00 -0.20 4.31
CA SER A 223 -9.04 0.09 5.39
C SER A 223 -9.09 -0.95 6.51
N GLY A 224 -10.28 -1.41 6.89
CA GLY A 224 -10.46 -2.46 7.90
C GLY A 224 -9.87 -3.81 7.47
N ASP A 225 -9.94 -4.16 6.18
CA ASP A 225 -9.34 -5.39 5.67
C ASP A 225 -7.81 -5.35 5.77
N LYS A 226 -7.19 -4.22 5.41
CA LYS A 226 -5.75 -4.04 5.58
C LYS A 226 -5.33 -4.18 7.04
N VAL A 227 -6.09 -3.61 7.98
CA VAL A 227 -5.83 -3.75 9.42
C VAL A 227 -5.89 -5.21 9.87
N ARG A 228 -6.87 -5.98 9.38
CA ARG A 228 -6.98 -7.41 9.69
C ARG A 228 -5.73 -8.16 9.26
N VAL A 229 -5.27 -7.96 8.02
CA VAL A 229 -4.04 -8.57 7.52
C VAL A 229 -2.81 -8.10 8.29
N MET A 230 -2.71 -6.80 8.62
CA MET A 230 -1.59 -6.26 9.38
C MET A 230 -1.50 -6.87 10.78
N LYS A 231 -2.64 -7.15 11.43
CA LYS A 231 -2.67 -7.78 12.77
C LYS A 231 -2.19 -9.23 12.78
N GLU A 232 -2.17 -9.89 11.63
CA GLU A 232 -1.64 -11.24 11.47
C GLU A 232 -0.10 -11.26 11.40
N ILE A 233 0.52 -10.12 11.13
CA ILE A 233 1.98 -10.01 11.03
C ILE A 233 2.63 -10.21 12.40
N GLY A 234 3.63 -11.09 12.42
CA GLY A 234 4.35 -11.46 13.63
C GLY A 234 3.54 -12.33 14.61
N LEU A 235 2.35 -12.82 14.21
CA LEU A 235 1.68 -13.88 14.98
C LEU A 235 2.57 -15.13 15.00
N GLY A 236 2.78 -15.68 16.20
CA GLY A 236 3.63 -16.85 16.41
C GLY A 236 5.13 -16.57 16.49
N ALA A 237 5.58 -15.33 16.30
CA ALA A 237 6.98 -14.96 16.55
C ALA A 237 7.26 -14.87 18.06
N GLU A 238 8.46 -15.28 18.49
CA GLU A 238 8.90 -15.15 19.90
C GLU A 238 8.86 -13.70 20.38
N GLU A 239 9.15 -12.75 19.47
CA GLU A 239 9.03 -11.32 19.70
C GLU A 239 8.35 -10.66 18.50
N LYS A 240 7.27 -9.89 18.75
CA LYS A 240 6.57 -9.18 17.67
C LYS A 240 7.48 -8.09 17.07
N PRO A 241 7.57 -7.98 15.74
CA PRO A 241 8.36 -6.94 15.11
C PRO A 241 7.78 -5.55 15.42
N THR A 242 8.62 -4.52 15.27
CA THR A 242 8.16 -3.13 15.14
C THR A 242 7.57 -2.95 13.74
N VAL A 243 6.30 -2.58 13.66
CA VAL A 243 5.59 -2.42 12.39
C VAL A 243 5.70 -0.97 11.92
N VAL A 244 6.29 -0.78 10.73
CA VAL A 244 6.31 0.49 10.01
C VAL A 244 5.37 0.35 8.84
N TYR A 245 4.32 1.18 8.77
CA TYR A 245 3.36 1.16 7.67
C TYR A 245 3.48 2.43 6.83
N VAL A 246 3.53 2.27 5.51
CA VAL A 246 3.57 3.38 4.55
C VAL A 246 2.36 3.28 3.62
N GLY A 247 1.62 4.37 3.49
CA GLY A 247 0.42 4.45 2.65
C GLY A 247 0.10 5.87 2.23
N ASP A 248 -0.78 6.06 1.25
CA ASP A 248 -1.07 7.38 0.66
C ASP A 248 -2.55 7.78 0.74
N SER A 249 -3.45 6.86 1.08
CA SER A 249 -4.90 7.06 0.92
C SER A 249 -5.72 6.76 2.17
N ASN A 250 -7.02 7.06 2.13
CA ASN A 250 -7.95 6.68 3.20
C ASN A 250 -8.11 5.16 3.36
N THR A 251 -7.73 4.35 2.36
CA THR A 251 -7.66 2.89 2.53
C THR A 251 -6.51 2.45 3.45
N ASP A 252 -5.60 3.36 3.78
CA ASP A 252 -4.46 3.14 4.67
C ASP A 252 -4.64 3.76 6.05
N LEU A 253 -5.67 4.61 6.25
CA LEU A 253 -5.85 5.44 7.44
C LEU A 253 -5.73 4.61 8.73
N GLU A 254 -6.45 3.50 8.83
CA GLU A 254 -6.43 2.72 10.06
C GLU A 254 -5.10 1.99 10.26
N CYS A 255 -4.44 1.54 9.19
CA CYS A 255 -3.11 0.93 9.30
C CYS A 255 -2.05 1.94 9.73
N LEU A 256 -2.07 3.15 9.16
CA LEU A 256 -1.20 4.26 9.56
C LEU A 256 -1.35 4.59 11.04
N VAL A 257 -2.60 4.65 11.52
CA VAL A 257 -2.91 4.96 12.93
C VAL A 257 -2.67 3.76 13.86
N GLU A 258 -2.69 2.52 13.40
CA GLU A 258 -2.45 1.34 14.24
C GLU A 258 -0.99 0.88 14.29
N ALA A 259 -0.22 1.03 13.21
CA ALA A 259 1.20 0.64 13.13
C ALA A 259 2.09 1.37 14.15
N ASP A 260 3.18 0.78 14.62
CA ASP A 260 4.07 1.45 15.59
C ASP A 260 4.61 2.78 15.04
N VAL A 261 4.89 2.82 13.73
CA VAL A 261 5.22 4.03 12.97
C VAL A 261 4.38 4.06 11.69
N GLY A 262 3.53 5.08 11.55
CA GLY A 262 2.75 5.33 10.33
C GLY A 262 3.34 6.48 9.53
N ILE A 263 3.59 6.25 8.23
CA ILE A 263 4.18 7.22 7.31
C ILE A 263 3.24 7.44 6.11
N CYS A 264 2.75 8.66 5.95
CA CYS A 264 1.98 9.08 4.79
C CYS A 264 2.93 9.36 3.62
N MET A 265 2.75 8.69 2.49
CA MET A 265 3.42 9.07 1.25
C MET A 265 2.72 10.31 0.68
N ARG A 266 3.47 11.38 0.38
CA ARG A 266 2.92 12.65 -0.15
C ARG A 266 3.81 13.25 -1.22
N ASP A 267 3.25 13.42 -2.40
CA ASP A 267 3.87 14.20 -3.47
C ASP A 267 3.82 15.70 -3.19
N VAL A 268 4.72 16.44 -3.86
CA VAL A 268 4.63 17.91 -3.91
C VAL A 268 3.27 18.32 -4.46
N ASP A 269 2.87 17.72 -5.58
CA ASP A 269 1.54 17.84 -6.15
C ASP A 269 0.72 16.61 -5.80
N MET A 270 0.06 16.65 -4.64
CA MET A 270 -0.68 15.50 -4.13
C MET A 270 -1.76 15.01 -5.10
N GLY A 271 -1.78 13.67 -5.30
CA GLY A 271 -2.86 12.96 -5.97
C GLY A 271 -4.19 13.02 -5.18
N SER A 272 -5.27 12.52 -5.76
CA SER A 272 -6.59 12.53 -5.12
C SER A 272 -6.62 11.73 -3.81
N GLY A 273 -5.99 10.56 -3.77
CA GLY A 273 -5.86 9.72 -2.56
C GLY A 273 -5.15 10.47 -1.43
N GLN A 274 -3.97 11.02 -1.73
CA GLN A 274 -3.16 11.82 -0.80
C GLN A 274 -3.88 13.06 -0.28
N LYS A 275 -4.58 13.81 -1.15
CA LYS A 275 -5.40 14.96 -0.73
C LYS A 275 -6.51 14.53 0.21
N SER A 276 -7.23 13.47 -0.14
CA SER A 276 -8.33 12.94 0.66
C SER A 276 -7.86 12.48 2.05
N LEU A 277 -6.70 11.80 2.11
CA LEU A 277 -6.10 11.41 3.39
C LEU A 277 -5.64 12.63 4.20
N ALA A 278 -4.97 13.61 3.57
CA ALA A 278 -4.52 14.82 4.25
C ALA A 278 -5.70 15.61 4.86
N GLU A 279 -6.78 15.81 4.10
CA GLU A 279 -8.02 16.43 4.58
C GLU A 279 -8.65 15.66 5.74
N THR A 280 -8.63 14.31 5.69
CA THR A 280 -9.13 13.47 6.78
C THR A 280 -8.28 13.63 8.03
N LEU A 281 -6.95 13.58 7.93
CA LEU A 281 -6.04 13.71 9.07
C LEU A 281 -6.17 15.09 9.74
N GLU A 282 -6.23 16.16 8.94
CA GLU A 282 -6.47 17.52 9.43
C GLU A 282 -7.83 17.62 10.16
N ARG A 283 -8.90 17.10 9.54
CA ARG A 283 -10.24 17.11 10.12
C ARG A 283 -10.35 16.34 11.44
N LEU A 284 -9.53 15.30 11.60
CA LEU A 284 -9.47 14.46 12.79
C LEU A 284 -8.48 14.97 13.86
N ASP A 285 -7.83 16.11 13.64
CA ASP A 285 -6.81 16.67 14.55
C ASP A 285 -5.65 15.67 14.80
N ILE A 286 -5.21 14.98 13.73
CA ILE A 286 -4.07 14.06 13.76
C ILE A 286 -2.83 14.78 13.20
N ASP A 287 -1.85 14.99 14.07
CA ASP A 287 -0.58 15.61 13.70
C ASP A 287 0.21 14.74 12.71
N VAL A 288 0.67 15.36 11.62
CA VAL A 288 1.53 14.73 10.61
C VAL A 288 2.79 15.55 10.41
N VAL A 289 3.93 15.00 10.83
CA VAL A 289 5.22 15.71 10.84
C VAL A 289 6.08 15.29 9.65
N PRO A 290 6.73 16.22 8.92
CA PRO A 290 7.71 15.86 7.89
C PRO A 290 8.84 15.00 8.48
N LEU A 291 9.23 13.92 7.78
CA LEU A 291 10.32 13.05 8.26
C LEU A 291 11.66 13.78 8.41
N ASP A 292 11.92 14.78 7.58
CA ASP A 292 13.14 15.60 7.58
C ASP A 292 13.19 16.62 8.73
N GLU A 293 12.04 16.94 9.34
CA GLU A 293 11.94 17.81 10.51
C GLU A 293 12.10 17.05 11.84
N ILE A 294 12.28 15.73 11.80
CA ILE A 294 12.49 14.95 13.03
C ILE A 294 13.90 15.25 13.58
N THR A 295 13.95 16.08 14.61
CA THR A 295 15.18 16.35 15.34
C THR A 295 15.38 15.35 16.47
N ASN A 296 16.64 15.00 16.77
CA ASN A 296 17.03 14.20 17.94
C ASN A 296 16.62 14.83 19.30
N GLN A 297 16.03 16.04 19.28
CA GLN A 297 15.64 16.85 20.43
C GLN A 297 14.13 17.01 20.57
N GLN A 298 13.29 16.30 19.80
CA GLN A 298 11.86 16.28 20.08
C GLN A 298 11.62 15.70 21.48
N GLU A 299 11.45 16.63 22.44
CA GLU A 299 11.04 16.35 23.81
C GLU A 299 9.62 15.81 23.80
N GLU A 300 9.34 14.95 24.77
CA GLU A 300 8.07 14.24 24.93
C GLU A 300 6.91 15.23 25.05
N GLY A 301 6.25 15.52 23.93
CA GLY A 301 4.93 16.12 23.92
C GLY A 301 3.91 15.18 24.55
N GLU A 302 2.91 15.74 25.22
CA GLU A 302 1.90 15.00 25.98
C GLU A 302 1.09 14.03 25.09
N GLY A 303 1.57 12.79 24.94
CA GLY A 303 0.75 11.58 24.88
C GLY A 303 -0.07 11.27 23.62
N ARG A 304 0.03 12.04 22.52
CA ARG A 304 -0.64 11.71 21.24
C ARG A 304 0.29 11.02 20.26
N LYS A 305 -0.19 9.94 19.64
CA LYS A 305 0.50 9.23 18.55
C LYS A 305 0.52 10.14 17.33
N GLN A 306 1.71 10.42 16.81
CA GLN A 306 1.92 11.24 15.63
C GLN A 306 2.11 10.35 14.40
N LEU A 307 1.65 10.84 13.25
CA LEU A 307 2.02 10.28 11.96
C LEU A 307 3.17 11.10 11.35
N TYR A 308 3.83 10.49 10.39
CA TYR A 308 4.88 11.14 9.63
C TYR A 308 4.48 11.25 8.17
N TRP A 309 5.19 12.07 7.40
CA TRP A 309 5.08 12.01 5.95
C TRP A 309 6.43 12.08 5.24
N ALA A 310 6.50 11.46 4.08
CA ALA A 310 7.68 11.38 3.21
C ALA A 310 7.27 11.60 1.75
N SER A 311 8.15 12.18 0.94
CA SER A 311 7.92 12.36 -0.50
C SER A 311 8.38 11.17 -1.36
N ASP A 312 9.30 10.38 -0.82
CA ASP A 312 9.87 9.22 -1.49
C ASP A 312 10.45 8.22 -0.49
N PHE A 313 10.99 7.13 -1.02
CA PHE A 313 11.61 6.08 -0.22
C PHE A 313 13.06 6.36 0.13
N GLU A 314 13.70 7.39 -0.42
CA GLU A 314 15.05 7.79 0.02
C GLU A 314 14.98 8.42 1.41
N GLY A 315 13.98 9.27 1.67
CA GLY A 315 13.72 9.83 2.99
C GLY A 315 13.42 8.75 4.04
N ILE A 316 12.59 7.77 3.67
CA ILE A 316 12.29 6.61 4.53
C ILE A 316 13.55 5.74 4.71
N GLY A 317 14.36 5.56 3.66
CA GLY A 317 15.63 4.85 3.72
C GLY A 317 16.61 5.48 4.71
N ARG A 318 16.75 6.81 4.71
CA ARG A 318 17.59 7.54 5.69
C ARG A 318 17.08 7.36 7.12
N LEU A 319 15.77 7.46 7.34
CA LEU A 319 15.14 7.20 8.64
C LEU A 319 15.50 5.81 9.19
N LEU A 320 15.49 4.80 8.32
CA LEU A 320 15.74 3.40 8.68
C LEU A 320 17.24 3.03 8.68
N GLY A 321 18.14 3.97 8.36
CA GLY A 321 19.59 3.71 8.28
C GLY A 321 20.01 2.86 7.08
N ILE A 322 19.25 2.92 5.98
CA ILE A 322 19.45 2.13 4.75
C ILE A 322 20.17 2.95 3.67
N ALA A 323 19.90 4.26 3.61
CA ALA A 323 20.48 5.19 2.66
C ALA A 323 21.32 6.25 3.40
N GLU A 324 22.47 6.61 2.82
CA GLU A 324 23.31 7.74 3.27
C GLU A 324 22.67 9.10 2.89
#